data_AF-A0AAU4FDY1-F1
#
_entry.id   AF-A0AAU4FDY1-F1
#
_cell.length_a   1.000
_cell.length_b   1.000
_cell.length_c   1.000
_cell.angle_alpha   90.00
_cell.angle_beta   90.00
_cell.angle_gamma   90.00
#
_symmetry.space_group_name_H-M   'P 1'
#
loop_
_entity.id
_entity.type
_entity.pdbx_description
1 polymer ?
#
loop_
_entity_poly.entity_id
_entity_poly.type
_entity_poly.pdbx_seq_one_letter_code
_entity_poly.pdbx_strand_id
1 'polypeptide(L)'
;MEIELADAVASVRDELMAAAARGAGSDVEFVVGPIELEFAVEMRRDAKVKAGFKAWLISADAEGGLAQGRTHKVKLTLTPKKPGGGDLLVAGDQARPAGPGDVSGHVER
;
A
#
# COMPACT_ATOMS: atom_id res chain seq x y z
N MET A 1 7.06 -20.34 -9.07
CA MET A 1 5.65 -20.72 -8.81
C MET A 1 4.77 -19.72 -9.51
N GLU A 2 3.75 -20.14 -10.25
CA GLU A 2 2.76 -19.24 -10.87
C GLU A 2 1.55 -19.12 -9.94
N ILE A 3 1.10 -17.90 -9.67
CA ILE A 3 -0.13 -17.62 -8.90
C ILE A 3 -1.13 -16.92 -9.81
N GLU A 4 -2.43 -17.24 -9.68
CA GLU A 4 -3.46 -16.52 -10.41
C GLU A 4 -3.56 -15.08 -9.88
N LEU A 5 -3.82 -14.10 -10.75
CA LEU A 5 -3.92 -12.70 -10.35
C LEU A 5 -4.98 -12.47 -9.25
N ALA A 6 -6.09 -13.21 -9.32
CA ALA A 6 -7.16 -13.12 -8.32
C ALA A 6 -6.68 -13.54 -6.92
N ASP A 7 -5.89 -14.61 -6.82
CA ASP A 7 -5.29 -15.06 -5.57
C ASP A 7 -4.23 -14.08 -5.07
N ALA A 8 -3.46 -13.51 -6.01
CA ALA A 8 -2.67 -12.29 -5.89
C ALA A 8 -3.31 -11.21 -5.01
N VAL A 9 -4.43 -10.70 -5.52
CA VAL A 9 -5.21 -9.62 -4.93
C VAL A 9 -5.86 -10.05 -3.61
N ALA A 10 -6.36 -11.29 -3.53
CA ALA A 10 -6.95 -11.84 -2.31
C ALA A 10 -5.94 -11.83 -1.16
N SER A 11 -4.71 -12.29 -1.40
CA SER A 11 -3.65 -12.31 -0.39
C SER A 11 -3.33 -10.90 0.15
N VAL A 12 -3.20 -9.90 -0.72
CA VAL A 12 -2.96 -8.51 -0.30
C VAL A 12 -4.09 -8.00 0.60
N ARG A 13 -5.35 -8.27 0.25
CA ARG A 13 -6.51 -7.89 1.07
C ARG A 13 -6.46 -8.56 2.43
N ASP A 14 -6.18 -9.85 2.48
CA ASP A 14 -6.21 -10.63 3.72
C ASP A 14 -5.09 -10.17 4.66
N GLU A 15 -3.90 -9.87 4.15
CA GLU A 15 -2.80 -9.26 4.90
C GLU A 15 -3.14 -7.86 5.42
N LEU A 16 -3.84 -7.03 4.64
CA LEU A 16 -4.31 -5.72 5.09
C LEU A 16 -5.32 -5.83 6.24
N MET A 17 -6.25 -6.79 6.17
CA MET A 17 -7.20 -7.04 7.26
C MET A 17 -6.50 -7.56 8.51
N ALA A 18 -5.52 -8.44 8.34
CA ALA A 18 -4.70 -8.92 9.46
C ALA A 18 -3.87 -7.78 10.08
N ALA A 19 -3.31 -6.87 9.28
CA ALA A 19 -2.62 -5.69 9.78
C ALA A 19 -3.57 -4.75 10.55
N ALA A 20 -4.78 -4.52 10.04
CA ALA A 20 -5.80 -3.74 10.73
C ALA A 20 -6.18 -4.34 12.09
N ALA A 21 -6.37 -5.66 12.15
CA ALA A 21 -6.65 -6.37 13.40
C ALA A 21 -5.50 -6.27 14.40
N ARG A 22 -4.25 -6.37 13.94
CA ARG A 22 -3.05 -6.22 14.80
C ARG A 22 -2.85 -4.79 15.31
N GLY A 23 -3.27 -3.79 14.54
CA GLY A 23 -3.17 -2.38 14.91
C GLY A 23 -4.28 -1.88 15.83
N ALA A 24 -5.31 -2.69 16.09
CA ALA A 24 -6.44 -2.29 16.94
C ALA A 24 -5.98 -1.91 18.35
N GLY A 25 -6.36 -0.71 18.80
CA GLY A 25 -5.98 -0.18 20.11
C GLY A 25 -4.56 0.42 20.19
N SER A 26 -3.87 0.58 19.06
CA SER A 26 -2.60 1.31 18.98
C SER A 26 -2.81 2.80 19.24
N ASP A 27 -1.85 3.44 19.94
CA ASP A 27 -1.81 4.90 20.13
C ASP A 27 -1.62 5.68 18.82
N VAL A 28 -1.24 4.99 17.74
CA VAL A 28 -1.19 5.51 16.37
C VAL A 28 -1.98 4.58 15.47
N GLU A 29 -3.01 5.13 14.84
CA GLU A 29 -3.82 4.46 13.83
C GLU A 29 -3.36 4.90 12.43
N PHE A 30 -3.59 4.08 11.41
CA PHE A 30 -3.28 4.45 10.04
C PHE A 30 -4.53 4.37 9.17
N VAL A 31 -4.82 5.46 8.47
CA VAL A 31 -5.79 5.45 7.37
C VAL A 31 -5.10 4.91 6.14
N VAL A 32 -5.65 3.81 5.62
CA VAL A 32 -5.23 3.24 4.34
C VAL A 32 -5.71 4.14 3.22
N GLY A 33 -4.76 4.70 2.48
CA GLY A 33 -5.01 5.47 1.27
C GLY A 33 -5.07 4.58 0.02
N PRO A 34 -4.78 5.16 -1.16
CA PRO A 34 -4.69 4.39 -2.39
C PRO A 34 -3.68 3.24 -2.29
N ILE A 35 -4.04 2.12 -2.91
CA ILE A 35 -3.17 0.95 -3.08
C ILE A 35 -2.87 0.82 -4.57
N GLU A 36 -1.59 0.86 -4.91
CA GLU A 36 -1.10 0.64 -6.27
C GLU A 36 -0.44 -0.75 -6.32
N LEU A 37 -0.91 -1.57 -7.26
CA LEU A 37 -0.37 -2.90 -7.51
C LEU A 37 0.20 -2.96 -8.93
N GLU A 38 1.47 -3.30 -9.05
CA GLU A 38 2.16 -3.45 -10.33
C GLU A 38 2.58 -4.92 -10.50
N PHE A 39 2.04 -5.55 -11.55
CA PHE A 39 2.20 -6.97 -11.83
C PHE A 39 2.69 -7.20 -13.27
N ALA A 40 3.65 -8.11 -13.45
CA ALA A 40 3.99 -8.66 -14.76
C ALA A 40 3.14 -9.90 -15.05
N VAL A 41 2.11 -9.75 -15.88
CA VAL A 41 1.13 -10.80 -16.18
C VAL A 41 1.40 -11.43 -17.54
N GLU A 42 1.36 -12.76 -17.61
CA GLU A 42 1.29 -13.49 -18.87
C GLU A 42 -0.14 -13.95 -19.15
N MET A 43 -0.60 -13.73 -20.39
CA MET A 43 -1.89 -14.22 -20.88
C MET A 43 -1.67 -15.51 -21.67
N ARG A 44 -2.20 -16.65 -21.21
CA ARG A 44 -2.24 -17.89 -22.01
C ARG A 44 -3.68 -18.32 -22.26
N ARG A 45 -3.91 -18.89 -23.44
CA ARG A 45 -5.21 -19.44 -23.81
C ARG A 45 -5.31 -20.85 -23.26
N ASP A 46 -6.29 -21.08 -22.38
CA ASP A 46 -6.53 -22.41 -21.84
C ASP A 46 -7.19 -23.29 -22.91
N ALA A 47 -6.48 -24.32 -23.38
CA ALA A 47 -6.99 -25.22 -24.41
C ALA A 47 -8.12 -26.14 -23.92
N LYS A 48 -8.32 -26.27 -22.60
CA LYS A 48 -9.33 -27.14 -21.99
C LYS A 48 -10.62 -26.41 -21.62
N VAL A 49 -10.59 -25.08 -21.50
CA VAL A 49 -11.77 -24.26 -21.17
C VAL A 49 -12.32 -23.60 -22.44
N LYS A 50 -13.55 -23.94 -22.84
CA LYS A 50 -14.21 -23.41 -24.05
C LYS A 50 -14.44 -21.90 -24.04
N ALA A 51 -14.23 -21.22 -22.91
CA ALA A 51 -14.44 -19.79 -22.75
C ALA A 51 -13.48 -19.21 -21.69
N GLY A 52 -12.35 -18.65 -22.11
CA GLY A 52 -11.58 -17.74 -21.26
C GLY A 52 -10.07 -17.76 -21.45
N PHE A 53 -9.47 -16.58 -21.43
CA PHE A 53 -8.05 -16.40 -21.16
C PHE A 53 -7.85 -16.39 -19.65
N LYS A 54 -6.75 -16.97 -19.17
CA LYS A 54 -6.32 -16.84 -17.77
C LYS A 54 -5.04 -16.01 -17.72
N ALA A 55 -4.90 -15.26 -16.63
CA ALA A 55 -3.80 -14.34 -16.36
C ALA A 55 -2.99 -14.88 -15.18
N TRP A 56 -1.72 -15.19 -15.43
CA TRP A 56 -0.81 -15.71 -14.41
C TRP A 56 0.32 -14.74 -14.12
N LEU A 57 0.76 -14.74 -12.86
CA LEU A 57 1.88 -13.93 -12.39
C LEU A 57 3.18 -14.73 -12.44
N ILE A 58 4.23 -14.19 -13.08
CA ILE A 58 5.54 -14.85 -13.19
C ILE A 58 6.43 -14.43 -12.01
N SER A 59 6.93 -15.39 -11.21
CA SER A 59 7.92 -15.11 -10.14
C SER A 59 9.35 -15.51 -10.56
N ALA A 60 10.35 -14.77 -10.10
CA ALA A 60 11.75 -14.85 -10.55
C ALA A 60 12.55 -16.08 -10.06
N ASP A 61 11.95 -17.03 -9.33
CA ASP A 61 12.67 -18.17 -8.74
C ASP A 61 12.96 -19.35 -9.70
N ALA A 62 12.77 -19.16 -11.01
CA ALA A 62 12.84 -20.28 -11.96
C ALA A 62 14.25 -20.63 -12.45
N GLU A 63 15.24 -19.73 -12.48
CA GLU A 63 16.56 -20.08 -13.06
C GLU A 63 17.73 -19.42 -12.31
N GLY A 64 18.69 -20.27 -11.89
CA GLY A 64 19.94 -19.83 -11.28
C GLY A 64 20.76 -18.96 -12.22
N GLY A 65 21.19 -17.80 -11.72
CA GLY A 65 22.14 -16.93 -12.40
C GLY A 65 21.60 -15.51 -12.59
N LEU A 66 22.06 -14.58 -11.73
CA LEU A 66 21.90 -13.13 -11.87
C LEU A 66 20.45 -12.68 -12.11
N ALA A 67 19.56 -12.99 -11.16
CA ALA A 67 18.18 -12.51 -11.19
C ALA A 67 18.14 -10.98 -11.00
N GLN A 68 18.09 -10.22 -12.10
CA GLN A 68 17.27 -9.00 -12.08
C GLN A 68 15.82 -9.46 -11.94
N GLY A 69 15.40 -9.72 -10.70
CA GLY A 69 14.04 -10.12 -10.40
C GLY A 69 13.08 -9.06 -10.94
N ARG A 70 12.17 -9.49 -11.83
CA ARG A 70 10.92 -8.74 -12.06
C ARG A 70 10.10 -8.89 -10.78
N THR A 71 10.42 -8.05 -9.81
CA THR A 71 9.74 -8.01 -8.51
C THR A 71 8.41 -7.32 -8.72
N HIS A 72 7.31 -8.01 -8.39
CA HIS A 72 5.99 -7.38 -8.34
C HIS A 72 5.99 -6.35 -7.22
N LYS A 73 5.49 -5.15 -7.51
CA LYS A 73 5.57 -4.02 -6.58
C LYS A 73 4.19 -3.69 -6.04
N VAL A 74 4.08 -3.70 -4.72
CA VAL A 74 2.93 -3.18 -4.00
C VAL A 74 3.34 -1.87 -3.34
N LYS A 75 2.61 -0.80 -3.63
CA LYS A 75 2.78 0.49 -2.97
C LYS A 75 1.48 0.88 -2.29
N LEU A 76 1.60 1.25 -1.04
CA LEU A 76 0.51 1.63 -0.16
C LEU A 76 0.88 2.96 0.49
N THR A 77 -0.06 3.89 0.55
CA THR A 77 0.06 5.11 1.34
C THR A 77 -0.71 4.96 2.64
N LEU A 78 -0.03 5.19 3.77
CA LEU A 78 -0.63 5.21 5.10
C LEU A 78 -0.55 6.61 5.67
N THR A 79 -1.67 7.14 6.16
CA THR A 79 -1.72 8.43 6.86
C THR A 79 -1.90 8.18 8.35
N PRO A 80 -0.95 8.58 9.20
CA PRO A 80 -1.06 8.38 10.64
C PRO A 80 -2.15 9.28 11.24
N LYS A 81 -2.92 8.73 12.17
CA LYS A 81 -4.00 9.37 12.94
C LYS A 81 -3.87 9.01 14.42
N LYS A 82 -4.46 9.85 15.27
CA LYS A 82 -4.67 9.54 16.69
C LYS A 82 -5.88 8.60 16.86
N PRO A 83 -6.00 7.90 17.99
CA PRO A 83 -7.19 7.15 18.34
C PRO A 83 -8.42 8.06 18.34
N GLY A 84 -9.48 7.65 17.66
CA GLY A 84 -10.71 8.45 17.52
C GLY A 84 -10.64 9.56 16.47
N GLY A 85 -9.53 9.67 15.73
CA GLY A 85 -9.39 10.55 14.57
C GLY A 85 -8.51 11.79 14.78
N GLY A 86 -8.32 12.55 13.70
CA GLY A 86 -7.41 13.69 13.64
C GLY A 86 -5.95 13.31 13.36
N ASP A 87 -5.17 14.27 12.87
CA ASP A 87 -3.78 14.04 12.45
C ASP A 87 -2.87 13.76 13.64
N LEU A 88 -1.92 12.84 13.47
CA LEU A 88 -0.81 12.68 14.40
C LEU A 88 0.26 13.74 14.12
N LEU A 89 0.54 14.62 15.09
CA LEU A 89 1.56 15.67 14.96
C LEU A 89 2.84 15.28 15.70
N VAL A 90 4.00 15.56 15.08
CA VAL A 90 5.31 15.49 15.73
C VAL A 90 5.64 16.89 16.24
N ALA A 91 5.49 17.10 17.55
CA ALA A 91 5.66 18.40 18.22
C ALA A 91 4.75 19.51 17.65
N GLY A 92 3.48 19.51 18.05
CA GLY A 92 2.52 20.56 17.69
C GLY A 92 1.22 20.44 18.48
N ASP A 93 0.53 21.58 18.65
CA ASP A 93 -0.81 21.62 19.24
C ASP A 93 -1.87 21.60 18.12
N GLN A 94 -2.88 20.75 18.28
CA GLN A 94 -4.04 20.62 17.38
C GLN A 94 -4.95 21.85 17.45
N ALA A 95 -4.93 22.59 18.56
CA ALA A 95 -5.69 23.82 18.75
C ALA A 95 -4.98 25.06 18.17
N ARG A 96 -3.79 24.90 17.58
CA ARG A 96 -3.09 26.01 16.94
C ARG A 96 -3.88 26.49 15.71
N PRO A 97 -4.20 27.80 15.61
CA PRO A 97 -4.84 28.36 14.43
C PRO A 97 -4.00 28.09 13.18
N ALA A 98 -4.66 27.81 12.05
CA ALA A 98 -3.98 27.65 10.77
C ALA A 98 -3.30 28.96 10.35
N GLY A 99 -2.03 28.89 9.95
CA GLY A 99 -1.24 30.02 9.47
C GLY A 99 0.15 30.09 10.11
N PRO A 100 1.01 31.01 9.66
CA PRO A 100 2.37 31.17 10.17
C PRO A 100 2.43 31.70 11.62
N GLY A 101 1.29 31.97 12.26
CA GLY A 101 1.22 32.71 13.51
C GLY A 101 1.33 34.22 13.27
N ASP A 102 1.58 34.98 14.34
CA ASP A 102 1.82 36.42 14.23
C ASP A 102 3.20 36.68 13.60
N VAL A 103 3.21 37.21 12.38
CA VAL A 103 4.43 37.57 11.63
C VAL A 103 4.70 39.07 11.62
N SER A 104 3.96 39.86 12.41
CA SER A 104 4.04 41.33 12.44
C SER A 104 5.44 41.84 12.78
N GLY A 105 6.26 41.04 13.48
CA GLY A 105 7.63 41.37 13.84
C GLY A 105 8.71 40.91 12.85
N HIS A 106 8.37 40.32 11.70
CA HIS A 106 9.33 39.80 10.70
C HIS A 106 9.50 40.69 9.47
N VAL A 107 8.79 41.83 9.42
CA VAL A 107 8.98 42.80 8.34
C VAL A 107 10.09 43.78 8.72
N GLU A 108 11.21 43.63 8.00
CA GLU A 108 12.26 44.62 7.71
C GLU A 108 13.23 45.05 8.83
N ARG A 109 14.51 44.68 8.63
CA ARG A 109 15.63 45.59 8.85
C ARG A 109 16.72 45.37 7.79
#